data_AF-A0A011P4L9-F1
#
_entry.id   AF-A0A011P4L9-F1
#
_cell.length_a   1.000
_cell.length_b   1.000
_cell.length_c   1.000
_cell.angle_alpha   90.00
_cell.angle_beta   90.00
_cell.angle_gamma   90.00
#
_symmetry.space_group_name_H-M   'P 1'
#
loop_
_entity.id
_entity.type
_entity.pdbx_description
1 polymer ?
#
loop_
_entity_poly.entity_id
_entity_poly.type
_entity_poly.pdbx_seq_one_letter_code
_entity_poly.pdbx_strand_id
1 'polypeptide(L)'
;MHTQTRIAHDAPSLLTVQAPEDIEFLVKESEVLTGRAGRTFVIAGADWLAYRVHWHPIGLKVERLNEEGRVLSTQHLLPREFLGHSLIEALAAGQLFTPPVRYVG
;
A
#
# COMPACT_ATOMS: atom_id res chain seq x y z
N MET A 1 -4.83 -24.03 23.84
CA MET A 1 -4.14 -22.74 24.04
C MET A 1 -3.62 -22.26 22.69
N HIS A 2 -4.47 -21.60 21.89
CA HIS A 2 -4.02 -20.89 20.69
C HIS A 2 -4.37 -19.42 20.91
N THR A 3 -3.33 -18.61 21.07
CA THR A 3 -3.42 -17.18 21.28
C THR A 3 -3.89 -16.55 19.97
N GLN A 4 -5.20 -16.30 19.86
CA GLN A 4 -5.78 -15.45 18.83
C GLN A 4 -5.30 -14.01 19.12
N THR A 5 -4.08 -13.69 18.67
CA THR A 5 -3.48 -12.38 18.88
C THR A 5 -4.26 -11.36 18.07
N ARG A 6 -4.95 -10.49 18.82
CA ARG A 6 -5.69 -9.30 18.43
C ARG A 6 -5.00 -8.51 17.30
N ILE A 7 -5.39 -8.74 16.05
CA ILE A 7 -5.29 -7.73 14.98
C ILE A 7 -6.69 -7.11 14.81
N ALA A 8 -7.22 -6.54 15.89
CA ALA A 8 -8.57 -5.96 15.91
C ALA A 8 -8.68 -4.76 16.87
N HIS A 9 -7.59 -4.09 17.22
CA HIS A 9 -7.65 -3.01 18.22
C HIS A 9 -7.02 -1.68 17.85
N ASP A 10 -6.50 -1.54 16.63
CA ASP A 10 -6.12 -0.21 16.11
C ASP A 10 -6.07 -0.26 14.58
N ALA A 11 -7.12 -0.79 13.92
CA ALA A 11 -7.21 -0.67 12.48
C ALA A 11 -7.43 0.82 12.20
N PRO A 12 -6.41 1.58 11.74
CA PRO A 12 -6.67 2.95 11.37
C PRO A 12 -7.74 2.90 10.28
N SER A 13 -8.71 3.82 10.31
CA SER A 13 -9.80 3.90 9.34
C SER A 13 -9.23 3.85 7.92
N LEU A 14 -9.20 2.65 7.33
CA LEU A 14 -8.55 2.43 6.06
C LEU A 14 -9.34 3.18 5.00
N LEU A 15 -8.63 3.96 4.18
CA LEU A 15 -9.22 4.73 3.10
C LEU A 15 -9.27 3.85 1.86
N THR A 16 -10.41 3.82 1.17
CA THR A 16 -10.57 3.15 -0.12
C THR A 16 -9.87 3.96 -1.22
N VAL A 17 -9.01 3.33 -1.99
CA VAL A 17 -8.41 3.94 -3.19
C VAL A 17 -9.45 3.92 -4.30
N GLN A 18 -9.70 5.05 -4.98
CA GLN A 18 -10.82 5.16 -5.94
C GLN A 18 -10.36 4.96 -7.38
N ALA A 19 -9.18 5.47 -7.74
CA ALA A 19 -8.67 5.43 -9.11
C ALA A 19 -7.17 5.14 -9.16
N PRO A 20 -6.64 4.62 -10.29
CA PRO A 20 -5.21 4.34 -10.42
C PRO A 20 -4.34 5.59 -10.24
N GLU A 21 -4.85 6.74 -10.68
CA GLU A 21 -4.20 8.06 -10.56
C GLU A 21 -4.03 8.48 -9.09
N ASP A 22 -4.92 8.00 -8.20
CA ASP A 22 -4.82 8.29 -6.77
C ASP A 22 -3.57 7.65 -6.15
N ILE A 23 -3.07 6.53 -6.69
CA ILE A 23 -1.90 5.84 -6.12
C ILE A 23 -0.68 6.77 -6.17
N GLU A 24 -0.43 7.42 -7.31
CA GLU A 24 0.66 8.37 -7.46
C GLU A 24 0.49 9.55 -6.50
N PHE A 25 -0.72 10.12 -6.46
CA PHE A 25 -1.03 11.25 -5.59
C PHE A 25 -0.80 10.90 -4.11
N LEU A 26 -1.35 9.77 -3.65
CA LEU A 26 -1.29 9.33 -2.27
C LEU A 26 0.14 9.01 -1.82
N VAL A 27 0.96 8.43 -2.71
CA VAL A 27 2.39 8.22 -2.45
C VAL A 27 3.08 9.56 -2.23
N LYS A 28 2.94 10.51 -3.16
CA LYS A 28 3.57 11.84 -3.04
C LYS A 28 3.09 12.60 -1.82
N GLU A 29 1.79 12.56 -1.53
CA GLU A 29 1.21 13.17 -0.33
C GLU A 29 1.85 12.59 0.95
N SER A 30 1.97 11.26 1.04
CA SER A 30 2.60 10.59 2.18
C SER A 30 4.05 11.03 2.38
N GLU A 31 4.79 11.13 1.29
CA GLU A 31 6.19 11.59 1.30
C GLU A 31 6.31 13.03 1.80
N VAL A 32 5.44 13.93 1.33
CA VAL A 32 5.38 15.33 1.78
C VAL A 32 5.03 15.43 3.26
N LEU A 33 4.06 14.65 3.74
CA LEU A 33 3.55 14.75 5.11
C LEU A 33 4.46 14.08 6.16
N THR A 34 5.28 13.12 5.76
CA THR A 34 6.07 12.30 6.71
C THR A 34 7.58 12.37 6.49
N GLY A 35 8.02 12.91 5.34
CA GLY A 35 9.42 12.86 4.90
C GLY A 35 9.93 11.46 4.57
N ARG A 36 9.05 10.44 4.55
CA ARG A 36 9.42 9.03 4.28
C ARG A 36 8.94 8.62 2.90
N ALA A 37 9.84 8.02 2.13
CA ALA A 37 9.57 7.50 0.80
C ALA A 37 8.50 6.38 0.83
N GLY A 38 7.58 6.47 -0.12
CA GLY A 38 6.55 5.47 -0.38
C GLY A 38 5.33 5.51 0.54
N ARG A 39 4.34 4.71 0.16
CA ARG A 39 3.07 4.54 0.90
C ARG A 39 2.62 3.09 0.93
N THR A 40 2.02 2.68 2.05
CA THR A 40 1.46 1.35 2.21
C THR A 40 0.05 1.27 1.65
N PHE A 41 -0.19 0.25 0.84
CA PHE A 41 -1.49 -0.16 0.33
C PHE A 41 -1.78 -1.58 0.80
N VAL A 42 -3.06 -1.89 1.01
CA VAL A 42 -3.51 -3.18 1.51
C VAL A 42 -4.63 -3.69 0.61
N ILE A 43 -4.48 -4.91 0.13
CA ILE A 43 -5.52 -5.61 -0.61
C ILE A 43 -6.37 -6.38 0.40
N ALA A 44 -7.66 -6.04 0.48
CA ALA A 44 -8.60 -6.77 1.34
C ALA A 44 -8.87 -8.17 0.77
N GLY A 45 -8.81 -9.17 1.66
CA GLY A 45 -8.98 -10.58 1.33
C GLY A 45 -8.76 -11.44 2.58
N ALA A 46 -8.54 -12.74 2.41
CA ALA A 46 -8.25 -13.62 3.55
C ALA A 46 -6.91 -13.28 4.23
N ASP A 47 -5.90 -12.93 3.42
CA ASP A 47 -4.52 -12.75 3.89
C ASP A 47 -4.10 -11.27 4.06
N TRP A 48 -5.00 -10.31 3.79
CA TRP A 48 -4.75 -8.87 3.91
C TRP A 48 -3.36 -8.44 3.40
N LEU A 49 -3.13 -8.57 2.10
CA LEU A 49 -1.79 -8.42 1.52
C LEU A 49 -1.36 -6.95 1.54
N ALA A 50 -0.28 -6.66 2.26
CA ALA A 50 0.31 -5.32 2.35
C ALA A 50 1.43 -5.12 1.33
N TYR A 51 1.43 -3.96 0.69
CA TYR A 51 2.44 -3.53 -0.26
C TYR A 51 2.88 -2.10 0.05
N ARG A 52 4.17 -1.81 -0.01
CA ARG A 52 4.69 -0.45 0.00
C ARG A 52 5.11 -0.05 -1.41
N VAL A 53 4.46 0.97 -1.94
CA VAL A 53 4.72 1.53 -3.26
C VAL A 53 5.56 2.77 -3.10
N HIS A 54 6.68 2.82 -3.81
CA HIS A 54 7.52 4.01 -3.98
C HIS A 54 7.38 4.48 -5.42
N TRP A 55 7.17 5.78 -5.59
CA TRP A 55 7.00 6.37 -6.91
C TRP A 55 8.30 7.08 -7.32
N HIS A 56 8.80 6.78 -8.51
CA HIS A 56 10.01 7.39 -9.05
C HIS A 56 9.78 7.93 -10.46
N PRO A 57 10.58 8.90 -10.93
CA PRO A 57 10.41 9.49 -12.27
C PRO A 57 10.49 8.48 -13.42
N ILE A 58 11.22 7.37 -13.23
CA ILE A 58 11.47 6.35 -14.26
C ILE A 58 10.62 5.08 -14.06
N GLY A 59 9.83 4.98 -13.00
CA GLY A 59 9.07 3.78 -12.68
C GLY A 59 8.63 3.69 -11.23
N LEU A 60 8.18 2.52 -10.83
CA LEU A 60 7.67 2.23 -9.50
C LEU A 60 8.50 1.13 -8.85
N LYS A 61 8.72 1.25 -7.55
CA LYS A 61 9.23 0.16 -6.73
C LYS A 61 8.10 -0.32 -5.83
N VAL A 62 7.74 -1.59 -5.95
CA VAL A 62 6.67 -2.21 -5.17
C VAL A 62 7.27 -3.26 -4.26
N GLU A 63 7.13 -3.07 -2.96
CA GLU A 63 7.60 -4.00 -1.93
C GLU A 63 6.40 -4.74 -1.34
N ARG A 64 6.39 -6.07 -1.40
CA ARG A 64 5.43 -6.89 -0.64
C ARG A 64 5.90 -6.94 0.81
N LEU A 65 5.00 -6.66 1.74
CA LEU A 65 5.29 -6.67 3.18
C LEU A 65 4.70 -7.92 3.85
N ASN A 66 5.33 -8.35 4.93
CA ASN A 66 4.70 -9.27 5.89
C ASN A 66 3.88 -8.51 6.94
N GLU A 67 3.28 -9.25 7.88
CA GLU A 67 2.46 -8.69 8.95
C GLU A 67 3.24 -7.74 9.87
N GLU A 68 4.55 -7.94 10.04
CA GLU A 68 5.44 -7.05 10.80
C GLU A 68 5.94 -5.83 9.99
N GLY A 69 5.46 -5.65 8.74
CA GLY A 69 5.88 -4.56 7.86
C GLY A 69 7.29 -4.71 7.26
N ARG A 70 7.87 -5.90 7.35
CA ARG A 70 9.16 -6.25 6.72
C ARG A 70 8.96 -6.63 5.26
N VAL A 71 9.94 -6.29 4.43
CA VAL A 71 9.89 -6.59 3.00
C VAL A 71 10.12 -8.09 2.77
N LEU A 72 9.16 -8.75 2.14
CA LEU A 72 9.25 -10.13 1.67
C LEU A 72 9.83 -10.21 0.26
N SER A 73 9.43 -9.29 -0.61
CA SER A 73 9.90 -9.24 -2.00
C SER A 73 9.80 -7.83 -2.56
N THR A 74 10.64 -7.52 -3.54
CA THR A 74 10.67 -6.21 -4.22
C THR A 74 10.55 -6.41 -5.73
N GLN A 75 9.70 -5.61 -6.37
CA GLN A 75 9.55 -5.52 -7.81
C GLN A 75 9.83 -4.09 -8.25
N HIS A 76 10.53 -3.93 -9.37
CA HIS A 76 10.71 -2.64 -10.03
C HIS A 76 9.96 -2.70 -11.36
N LEU A 77 8.98 -1.81 -11.53
CA LEU A 77 8.01 -1.87 -12.60
C LEU A 77 8.02 -0.56 -13.37
N LEU A 78 7.99 -0.64 -14.69
CA LEU A 78 7.65 0.49 -15.53
C LEU A 78 6.16 0.82 -15.36
N PRO A 79 5.71 2.06 -15.64
CA PRO A 79 4.31 2.44 -15.50
C PRO A 79 3.34 1.51 -16.27
N ARG A 80 3.75 1.05 -17.46
CA ARG A 80 2.96 0.09 -18.26
C ARG A 80 2.86 -1.29 -17.59
N GLU A 81 3.91 -1.75 -16.93
CA GLU A 81 3.92 -3.05 -16.23
C GLU A 81 3.09 -2.99 -14.96
N PHE A 82 3.08 -1.83 -14.29
CA PHE A 82 2.28 -1.62 -13.09
C PHE A 82 0.77 -1.76 -13.33
N LEU A 83 0.29 -1.44 -14.53
CA LEU A 83 -1.12 -1.63 -14.92
C LEU A 83 -1.58 -3.10 -14.83
N GLY A 84 -0.66 -4.06 -14.96
CA GLY A 84 -0.94 -5.49 -14.79
C GLY A 84 -0.62 -6.02 -13.40
N HIS A 85 -0.31 -5.16 -12.42
CA HIS A 85 0.05 -5.57 -11.07
C HIS A 85 -1.22 -5.84 -10.23
N SER A 86 -1.12 -6.74 -9.24
CA SER A 86 -2.22 -7.13 -8.35
C SER A 86 -2.88 -5.96 -7.60
N LEU A 87 -2.14 -4.86 -7.40
CA LEU A 87 -2.67 -3.63 -6.80
C LEU A 87 -3.74 -2.98 -7.70
N ILE A 88 -3.55 -3.02 -9.01
CA ILE A 88 -4.52 -2.47 -9.97
C ILE A 88 -5.73 -3.39 -10.11
N GLU A 89 -5.51 -4.71 -10.08
CA GLU A 89 -6.61 -5.69 -10.05
C GLU A 89 -7.47 -5.52 -8.80
N ALA A 90 -6.85 -5.40 -7.63
CA ALA A 90 -7.54 -5.16 -6.37
C ALA A 90 -8.28 -3.82 -6.36
N LEU A 91 -7.70 -2.79 -6.96
CA LEU A 91 -8.36 -1.50 -7.13
C LEU A 91 -9.62 -1.64 -7.98
N ALA A 92 -9.52 -2.31 -9.13
CA ALA A 92 -10.66 -2.55 -10.02
C ALA A 92 -11.77 -3.37 -9.34
N ALA A 93 -11.40 -4.24 -8.39
CA ALA A 93 -12.33 -5.01 -7.56
C ALA A 93 -12.91 -4.22 -6.36
N GLY A 94 -12.48 -2.98 -6.13
CA GLY A 94 -12.88 -2.19 -4.95
C GLY A 94 -12.29 -2.72 -3.63
N GLN A 95 -11.19 -3.46 -3.70
CA GLN A 95 -10.54 -4.15 -2.59
C GLN A 95 -9.21 -3.50 -2.18
N LEU A 96 -8.85 -2.36 -2.76
CA LEU A 96 -7.61 -1.66 -2.45
C LEU A 96 -7.83 -0.54 -1.41
N PHE A 97 -7.05 -0.62 -0.35
CA PHE A 97 -7.11 0.31 0.77
C PHE A 97 -5.74 0.89 1.10
N THR A 98 -5.70 2.03 1.80
CA THR A 98 -4.49 2.59 2.39
C THR A 98 -4.76 3.05 3.82
N PRO A 99 -3.80 2.89 4.75
CA PRO A 99 -3.85 3.60 6.02
C PRO A 99 -3.89 5.13 5.79
N PRO A 100 -4.57 5.88 6.67
CA PRO A 100 -4.49 7.33 6.71
C PRO A 100 -3.08 7.75 7.11
N VAL A 101 -2.56 8.79 6.46
CA VAL A 101 -1.27 9.38 6.82
C VAL A 101 -1.53 10.50 7.83
N ARG A 102 -0.80 10.48 8.95
CA ARG A 102 -0.78 11.59 9.90
C ARG A 102 0.46 12.43 9.63
N TYR A 103 0.30 13.75 9.67
CA TYR A 103 1.43 14.67 9.60
C TYR A 103 2.41 14.37 10.74
N VAL A 104 3.69 14.22 10.40
CA VAL A 104 4.77 14.05 11.38
C VAL A 104 5.69 15.25 11.21
N GLY A 105 5.46 16.30 11.99
CA GLY A 105 6.31 17.49 12.05
C GLY A 105 6.41 18.03 13.45
#